data_AF-A0A2M8AHV5-F1
#
_entry.id   AF-A0A2M8AHV5-F1
#
_cell.length_a   1.000
_cell.length_b   1.000
_cell.length_c   1.000
_cell.angle_alpha   90.00
_cell.angle_beta   90.00
_cell.angle_gamma   90.00
#
_symmetry.space_group_name_H-M   'P 1'
#
loop_
_entity.id
_entity.type
_entity.pdbx_description
1 polymer ?
#
loop_
_entity_poly.entity_id
_entity_poly.type
_entity_poly.pdbx_seq_one_letter_code
_entity_poly.pdbx_strand_id
1 'polypeptide(L)'
;MMRKIIYTVTILLISISCNKTVKNEASDSIKSKYENSKKEETGKTLPSADYSSLLVNYECDMTAAEIAKVFDIPETDVSVPEYQRAGRCAFVIKGFGQNTLGDETVIQWFLENVGKAQVKKEIQNYLKDQANNKSVLGMGIEMSETGDSYVAKIPMSGRAVIMNENYDSWLLLSYSQKGMYKSRTEAQHAALGEKTMALANYLLKKHKK
;
A
#
# COMPACT_ATOMS: atom_id res chain seq x y z
N MET A 1 -17.99 58.76 24.39
CA MET A 1 -16.69 59.16 23.80
C MET A 1 -16.17 58.01 22.95
N MET A 2 -16.26 58.14 21.63
CA MET A 2 -15.79 57.14 20.66
C MET A 2 -14.29 57.35 20.37
N ARG A 3 -13.50 56.27 20.32
CA ARG A 3 -12.18 56.28 19.67
C ARG A 3 -12.18 55.25 18.53
N LYS A 4 -12.10 55.77 17.31
CA LYS A 4 -11.85 55.02 16.06
C LYS A 4 -10.34 54.79 15.95
N ILE A 5 -9.89 53.57 15.65
CA ILE A 5 -8.50 53.27 15.32
C ILE A 5 -8.44 52.86 13.85
N ILE A 6 -7.38 53.36 13.22
CA ILE A 6 -7.16 53.61 11.80
C ILE A 6 -6.67 52.34 11.08
N TYR A 7 -7.16 52.14 9.86
CA TYR A 7 -6.68 51.13 8.90
C TYR A 7 -5.31 51.53 8.34
N THR A 8 -4.41 50.58 8.17
CA THR A 8 -3.27 50.74 7.26
C THR A 8 -3.07 49.45 6.47
N VAL A 9 -3.41 49.54 5.19
CA VAL A 9 -3.14 48.54 4.14
C VAL A 9 -1.71 48.75 3.68
N THR A 10 -0.93 47.67 3.58
CA THR A 10 0.38 47.70 2.88
C THR A 10 0.42 46.57 1.88
N ILE A 11 0.18 46.95 0.62
CA ILE A 11 0.43 46.16 -0.59
C ILE A 11 1.93 46.30 -0.88
N LEU A 12 2.64 45.18 -1.03
CA LEU A 12 3.96 45.16 -1.65
C LEU A 12 3.93 44.19 -2.83
N LEU A 13 4.02 44.76 -4.03
CA LEU A 13 4.01 44.12 -5.33
C LEU A 13 5.27 44.62 -6.03
N ILE A 14 6.29 43.77 -6.22
CA ILE A 14 7.46 44.11 -7.04
C ILE A 14 7.94 42.88 -7.83
N SER A 15 7.45 42.80 -9.07
CA SER A 15 8.19 42.80 -10.34
C SER A 15 9.47 41.97 -10.60
N ILE A 16 9.34 41.04 -11.58
CA ILE A 16 10.01 40.98 -12.92
C ILE A 16 11.50 40.56 -13.07
N SER A 17 11.67 39.63 -14.05
CA SER A 17 12.78 39.39 -15.01
C SER A 17 13.89 38.39 -14.61
N CYS A 18 14.16 37.26 -15.28
CA CYS A 18 14.27 36.83 -16.70
C CYS A 18 15.74 36.66 -17.16
N ASN A 19 16.07 35.40 -17.47
CA ASN A 19 17.02 34.83 -18.46
C ASN A 19 18.47 35.32 -18.61
N LYS A 20 19.36 34.31 -18.70
CA LYS A 20 20.34 33.99 -19.78
C LYS A 20 21.31 32.92 -19.22
N THR A 21 21.89 31.92 -19.91
CA THR A 21 22.21 31.76 -21.34
C THR A 21 22.76 30.34 -21.63
N VAL A 22 22.66 29.95 -22.92
CA VAL A 22 23.66 29.25 -23.78
C VAL A 22 23.76 27.71 -23.76
N LYS A 23 23.38 27.20 -24.95
CA LYS A 23 23.63 25.92 -25.61
C LYS A 23 25.08 25.86 -26.12
N ASN A 24 25.75 24.71 -26.06
CA ASN A 24 26.84 24.37 -26.99
C ASN A 24 26.95 22.84 -27.17
N GLU A 25 27.19 22.46 -28.43
CA GLU A 25 27.28 21.09 -28.96
C GLU A 25 28.72 20.54 -28.93
N ALA A 26 28.80 19.20 -28.83
CA ALA A 26 29.76 18.24 -29.41
C ALA A 26 31.30 18.49 -29.40
N SER A 27 32.06 17.51 -28.90
CA SER A 27 32.91 16.59 -29.72
C SER A 27 33.75 15.63 -28.84
N ASP A 28 34.37 14.67 -29.52
CA ASP A 28 34.69 13.30 -29.15
C ASP A 28 35.95 13.00 -28.30
N SER A 29 35.83 11.86 -27.61
CA SER A 29 36.85 10.81 -27.36
C SER A 29 38.04 11.07 -26.41
N ILE A 30 38.22 10.16 -25.44
CA ILE A 30 39.43 9.32 -25.27
C ILE A 30 39.09 8.11 -24.39
N LYS A 31 39.58 6.96 -24.85
CA LYS A 31 39.46 5.60 -24.29
C LYS A 31 40.19 5.43 -22.94
N SER A 32 39.59 4.67 -22.03
CA SER A 32 40.26 3.75 -21.09
C SER A 32 39.19 2.93 -20.37
N LYS A 33 38.77 1.77 -20.91
CA LYS A 33 39.31 0.43 -20.61
C LYS A 33 39.13 0.01 -19.13
N TYR A 34 37.89 -0.36 -18.78
CA TYR A 34 37.58 -1.42 -17.81
C TYR A 34 36.39 -2.24 -18.33
N GLU A 35 36.69 -3.20 -19.21
CA GLU A 35 35.98 -4.49 -19.24
C GLU A 35 36.29 -5.23 -17.93
N ASN A 36 35.50 -6.13 -17.36
CA ASN A 36 34.13 -6.58 -17.58
C ASN A 36 33.92 -7.70 -16.53
N SER A 37 32.92 -7.59 -15.65
CA SER A 37 32.17 -8.67 -14.97
C SER A 37 31.76 -8.22 -13.58
N LYS A 38 30.50 -8.32 -13.13
CA LYS A 38 29.36 -9.06 -13.67
C LYS A 38 28.06 -8.53 -13.03
N LYS A 39 27.07 -8.36 -13.90
CA LYS A 39 25.62 -8.31 -13.69
C LYS A 39 25.05 -7.17 -12.86
N GLU A 40 24.59 -6.14 -13.58
CA GLU A 40 23.18 -5.76 -13.45
C GLU A 40 22.34 -7.04 -13.46
N GLU A 41 21.61 -7.31 -12.36
CA GLU A 41 20.46 -8.20 -12.40
C GLU A 41 19.38 -7.55 -13.26
N THR A 42 19.56 -7.68 -14.57
CA THR A 42 18.45 -7.73 -15.50
C THR A 42 17.48 -8.78 -14.97
N GLY A 43 16.26 -8.30 -14.69
CA GLY A 43 15.23 -9.00 -13.94
C GLY A 43 15.12 -10.47 -14.28
N LYS A 44 15.61 -11.32 -13.38
CA LYS A 44 15.05 -12.65 -13.27
C LYS A 44 13.67 -12.47 -12.69
N THR A 45 12.68 -12.48 -13.57
CA THR A 45 11.31 -12.79 -13.19
C THR A 45 11.36 -14.01 -12.28
N LEU A 46 10.99 -13.84 -11.01
CA LEU A 46 10.88 -14.96 -10.09
C LEU A 46 9.89 -15.97 -10.70
N PRO A 47 10.19 -17.28 -10.69
CA PRO A 47 9.17 -18.27 -10.98
C PRO A 47 8.02 -18.04 -10.01
N SER A 48 6.90 -17.58 -10.54
CA SER A 48 5.70 -17.25 -9.78
C SER A 48 4.66 -18.31 -10.06
N ALA A 49 3.96 -18.71 -9.00
CA ALA A 49 2.71 -19.44 -9.17
C ALA A 49 1.69 -18.62 -9.96
N ASP A 50 0.65 -19.31 -10.43
CA ASP A 50 -0.49 -18.66 -11.07
C ASP A 50 -1.44 -18.09 -10.00
N TYR A 51 -1.48 -16.76 -9.93
CA TYR A 51 -2.34 -15.94 -9.08
C TYR A 51 -3.39 -15.20 -9.89
N SER A 52 -3.70 -15.61 -11.12
CA SER A 52 -4.72 -14.96 -11.97
C SER A 52 -6.08 -14.81 -11.28
N SER A 53 -6.46 -15.78 -10.43
CA SER A 53 -7.68 -15.70 -9.62
C SER A 53 -7.64 -14.66 -8.49
N LEU A 54 -6.45 -14.21 -8.09
CA LEU A 54 -6.26 -13.19 -7.06
C LEU A 54 -5.92 -11.82 -7.64
N LEU A 55 -5.12 -11.77 -8.71
CA LEU A 55 -4.48 -10.57 -9.25
C LEU A 55 -4.95 -10.16 -10.66
N VAL A 56 -5.93 -10.85 -11.24
CA VAL A 56 -6.52 -10.49 -12.54
C VAL A 56 -8.05 -10.50 -12.48
N ASN A 57 -8.64 -11.65 -12.17
CA ASN A 57 -10.09 -11.86 -12.18
C ASN A 57 -10.59 -12.13 -10.76
N TYR A 58 -10.26 -11.22 -9.83
CA TYR A 58 -10.63 -11.42 -8.44
C TYR A 58 -12.13 -11.27 -8.23
N GLU A 59 -12.73 -12.30 -7.64
CA GLU A 59 -14.07 -12.27 -7.08
C GLU A 59 -14.00 -12.64 -5.60
N CYS A 60 -14.93 -12.10 -4.82
CA CYS A 60 -14.93 -12.34 -3.39
C CYS A 60 -15.32 -13.80 -3.08
N ASP A 61 -14.34 -14.62 -2.69
CA ASP A 61 -14.52 -16.05 -2.39
C ASP A 61 -14.28 -16.41 -0.91
N MET A 62 -14.13 -15.38 -0.06
CA MET A 62 -13.91 -15.53 1.37
C MET A 62 -15.24 -15.63 2.12
N THR A 63 -15.27 -16.47 3.15
CA THR A 63 -16.40 -16.60 4.07
C THR A 63 -16.12 -15.89 5.40
N ALA A 64 -17.18 -15.59 6.17
CA ALA A 64 -17.04 -15.04 7.52
C ALA A 64 -16.24 -15.98 8.44
N ALA A 65 -16.45 -17.30 8.32
CA ALA A 65 -15.71 -18.33 9.04
C ALA A 65 -14.20 -18.32 8.73
N GLU A 66 -13.82 -18.16 7.46
CA GLU A 66 -12.41 -18.03 7.09
C GLU A 66 -11.77 -16.77 7.66
N ILE A 67 -12.48 -15.64 7.63
CA ILE A 67 -11.98 -14.40 8.23
C ILE A 67 -11.82 -14.55 9.74
N ALA A 68 -12.81 -15.13 10.42
CA ALA A 68 -12.74 -15.40 11.85
C ALA A 68 -11.54 -16.27 12.21
N LYS A 69 -11.28 -17.31 11.42
CA LYS A 69 -10.11 -18.19 11.57
C LYS A 69 -8.79 -17.46 11.35
N VAL A 70 -8.65 -16.67 10.28
CA VAL A 70 -7.42 -15.92 9.97
C VAL A 70 -7.16 -14.84 11.02
N PHE A 71 -8.22 -14.17 11.48
CA PHE A 71 -8.13 -13.11 12.47
C PHE A 71 -8.10 -13.65 13.89
N ASP A 72 -8.24 -14.95 14.11
CA ASP A 72 -8.31 -15.57 15.44
C ASP A 72 -9.32 -14.86 16.35
N ILE A 73 -10.55 -14.73 15.86
CA ILE A 73 -11.70 -14.15 16.56
C ILE A 73 -12.92 -15.07 16.44
N PRO A 74 -13.93 -14.94 17.33
CA PRO A 74 -15.17 -15.69 17.19
C PRO A 74 -15.87 -15.40 15.86
N GLU A 75 -16.43 -16.43 15.22
CA GLU A 75 -17.20 -16.24 13.97
C GLU A 75 -18.41 -15.32 14.16
N THR A 76 -19.01 -15.31 15.36
CA THR A 76 -20.10 -14.39 15.74
C THR A 76 -19.72 -12.91 15.74
N ASP A 77 -18.42 -12.62 15.66
CA ASP A 77 -17.86 -11.27 15.60
C ASP A 77 -17.56 -10.82 14.17
N VAL A 78 -17.83 -11.67 13.18
CA VAL A 78 -17.65 -11.38 11.76
C VAL A 78 -19.00 -11.36 11.05
N SER A 79 -19.25 -10.34 10.25
CA SER A 79 -20.44 -10.27 9.40
C SER A 79 -20.13 -9.71 8.03
N VAL A 80 -20.97 -10.06 7.05
CA VAL A 80 -20.88 -9.56 5.68
C VAL A 80 -21.77 -8.32 5.58
N PRO A 81 -21.24 -7.13 5.25
CA PRO A 81 -22.05 -5.94 5.05
C PRO A 81 -22.98 -6.10 3.83
N GLU A 82 -24.14 -5.46 3.89
CA GLU A 82 -25.16 -5.52 2.81
C GLU A 82 -24.67 -4.93 1.47
N TYR A 83 -23.65 -4.06 1.51
CA TYR A 83 -23.17 -3.30 0.35
C TYR A 83 -21.99 -3.97 -0.41
N GLN A 84 -21.95 -5.30 -0.50
CA GLN A 84 -20.94 -5.99 -1.31
C GLN A 84 -20.98 -5.52 -2.77
N ARG A 85 -19.80 -5.40 -3.38
CA ARG A 85 -19.63 -5.01 -4.78
C ARG A 85 -18.75 -6.04 -5.47
N ALA A 86 -19.05 -6.34 -6.74
CA ALA A 86 -18.20 -7.18 -7.58
C ALA A 86 -16.74 -6.66 -7.58
N GLY A 87 -15.78 -7.58 -7.58
CA GLY A 87 -14.35 -7.23 -7.48
C GLY A 87 -13.89 -6.64 -6.15
N ARG A 88 -14.75 -6.64 -5.12
CA ARG A 88 -14.41 -6.22 -3.74
C ARG A 88 -14.90 -7.25 -2.74
N CYS A 89 -14.10 -7.50 -1.72
CA CYS A 89 -14.56 -8.12 -0.48
C CYS A 89 -14.65 -7.08 0.62
N ALA A 90 -15.65 -7.22 1.48
CA ALA A 90 -15.74 -6.47 2.74
C ALA A 90 -16.28 -7.36 3.86
N PHE A 91 -15.81 -7.15 5.08
CA PHE A 91 -16.28 -7.82 6.29
C PHE A 91 -16.30 -6.80 7.43
N VAL A 92 -17.34 -6.86 8.24
CA VAL A 92 -17.43 -6.11 9.50
C VAL A 92 -16.95 -7.01 10.62
N ILE A 93 -15.99 -6.53 11.42
CA ILE A 93 -15.41 -7.24 12.56
C ILE A 93 -15.61 -6.44 13.86
N LYS A 94 -16.06 -7.11 14.91
CA LYS A 94 -16.24 -6.51 16.24
C LYS A 94 -14.93 -6.43 17.02
N GLY A 95 -14.88 -5.56 18.02
CA GLY A 95 -13.80 -5.53 19.02
C GLY A 95 -12.56 -4.73 18.62
N PHE A 96 -12.56 -4.09 17.45
CA PHE A 96 -11.46 -3.24 16.95
C PHE A 96 -11.82 -1.74 16.86
N GLY A 97 -12.82 -1.34 17.65
CA GLY A 97 -13.29 0.02 17.75
C GLY A 97 -14.45 0.31 16.80
N GLN A 98 -15.19 1.36 17.14
CA GLN A 98 -16.37 1.83 16.42
C GLN A 98 -16.12 3.20 15.78
N ASN A 99 -16.73 3.41 14.61
CA ASN A 99 -16.66 4.68 13.88
C ASN A 99 -17.53 5.77 14.55
N THR A 100 -17.64 6.94 13.94
CA THR A 100 -18.43 8.05 14.49
C THR A 100 -19.93 7.79 14.53
N LEU A 101 -20.43 6.85 13.72
CA LEU A 101 -21.81 6.43 13.60
C LEU A 101 -22.14 5.22 14.50
N GLY A 102 -21.14 4.64 15.16
CA GLY A 102 -21.29 3.45 16.00
C GLY A 102 -21.06 2.13 15.26
N ASP A 103 -20.71 2.16 13.97
CA ASP A 103 -20.43 0.93 13.23
C ASP A 103 -19.07 0.35 13.61
N GLU A 104 -19.00 -0.97 13.61
CA GLU A 104 -17.80 -1.74 13.87
C GLU A 104 -16.78 -1.64 12.72
N THR A 105 -15.59 -2.24 12.92
CA THR A 105 -14.49 -2.13 11.96
C THR A 105 -14.76 -2.85 10.66
N VAL A 106 -14.60 -2.15 9.53
CA VAL A 106 -14.66 -2.74 8.19
C VAL A 106 -13.26 -3.10 7.70
N ILE A 107 -13.06 -4.37 7.38
CA ILE A 107 -11.94 -4.87 6.59
C ILE A 107 -12.41 -5.05 5.16
N GLN A 108 -11.63 -4.60 4.19
CA GLN A 108 -11.99 -4.74 2.78
C GLN A 108 -10.77 -4.85 1.89
N TRP A 109 -10.92 -5.46 0.73
CA TRP A 109 -9.87 -5.50 -0.27
C TRP A 109 -10.44 -5.59 -1.69
N PHE A 110 -9.64 -5.13 -2.64
CA PHE A 110 -9.99 -5.04 -4.05
C PHE A 110 -8.72 -4.96 -4.90
N LEU A 111 -8.87 -5.24 -6.19
CA LEU A 111 -7.81 -5.07 -7.17
C LEU A 111 -7.70 -3.64 -7.68
N GLU A 112 -6.46 -3.21 -7.89
CA GLU A 112 -6.15 -1.94 -8.53
C GLU A 112 -5.13 -2.17 -9.64
N ASN A 113 -5.47 -1.73 -10.85
CA ASN A 113 -4.64 -1.88 -12.04
C ASN A 113 -3.64 -0.72 -12.09
N VAL A 114 -2.35 -1.05 -11.98
CA VAL A 114 -1.27 -0.06 -11.90
C VAL A 114 -0.19 -0.25 -12.97
N GLY A 115 -0.20 -1.41 -13.63
CA GLY A 115 0.80 -1.83 -14.61
C GLY A 115 2.03 -2.46 -13.97
N LYS A 116 2.55 -3.52 -14.60
CA LYS A 116 3.69 -4.32 -14.13
C LYS A 116 4.93 -3.50 -13.82
N ALA A 117 5.23 -2.49 -14.65
CA ALA A 117 6.37 -1.61 -14.45
C ALA A 117 6.25 -0.82 -13.13
N GLN A 118 5.04 -0.39 -12.77
CA GLN A 118 4.79 0.32 -11.52
C GLN A 118 4.85 -0.63 -10.32
N VAL A 119 4.29 -1.84 -10.42
CA VAL A 119 4.42 -2.88 -9.37
C VAL A 119 5.89 -3.14 -9.06
N LYS A 120 6.70 -3.39 -10.09
CA LYS A 120 8.13 -3.65 -9.94
C LYS A 120 8.87 -2.46 -9.32
N LYS A 121 8.57 -1.24 -9.76
CA LYS A 121 9.16 -0.02 -9.21
C LYS A 121 8.85 0.14 -7.72
N GLU A 122 7.60 -0.08 -7.30
CA GLU A 122 7.25 0.04 -5.88
C GLU A 122 7.92 -1.04 -5.01
N ILE A 123 7.96 -2.30 -5.47
CA ILE A 123 8.72 -3.36 -4.77
C ILE A 123 10.18 -2.93 -4.58
N GLN A 124 10.83 -2.46 -5.66
CA GLN A 124 12.22 -2.01 -5.60
C GLN A 124 12.42 -0.81 -4.66
N ASN A 125 11.49 0.14 -4.64
CA ASN A 125 11.54 1.28 -3.74
C ASN A 125 11.47 0.83 -2.27
N TYR A 126 10.49 -0.01 -1.92
CA TYR A 126 10.37 -0.53 -0.55
C TYR A 126 11.60 -1.32 -0.13
N LEU A 127 12.11 -2.22 -0.99
CA LEU A 127 13.31 -3.00 -0.69
C LEU A 127 14.54 -2.11 -0.51
N LYS A 128 14.68 -1.08 -1.35
CA LYS A 128 15.76 -0.10 -1.22
C LYS A 128 15.65 0.71 0.07
N ASP A 129 14.46 1.17 0.43
CA ASP A 129 14.24 1.92 1.66
C ASP A 129 14.52 1.05 2.89
N GLN A 130 14.07 -0.20 2.88
CA GLN A 130 14.37 -1.18 3.92
C GLN A 130 15.88 -1.45 4.05
N ALA A 131 16.59 -1.68 2.94
CA ALA A 131 18.04 -1.89 2.94
C ALA A 131 18.83 -0.68 3.47
N ASN A 132 18.28 0.53 3.31
CA ASN A 132 18.88 1.77 3.82
C ASN A 132 18.40 2.15 5.23
N ASN A 133 17.70 1.27 5.94
CA ASN A 133 17.08 1.54 7.24
C ASN A 133 16.14 2.77 7.24
N LYS A 134 15.50 3.04 6.10
CA LYS A 134 14.52 4.13 5.94
C LYS A 134 13.12 3.56 6.10
N SER A 135 12.73 3.16 7.30
CA SER A 135 11.32 2.89 7.59
C SER A 135 10.62 4.21 7.93
N VAL A 136 9.84 4.73 7.00
CA VAL A 136 9.01 5.92 7.23
C VAL A 136 7.71 5.48 7.88
N LEU A 137 7.47 5.90 9.12
CA LEU A 137 6.22 5.69 9.85
C LEU A 137 5.76 4.21 9.93
N GLY A 138 6.73 3.30 10.10
CA GLY A 138 6.47 1.86 10.20
C GLY A 138 6.06 1.20 8.89
N MET A 139 6.23 1.88 7.74
CA MET A 139 6.12 1.24 6.44
C MET A 139 7.25 0.22 6.24
N GLY A 140 6.92 -0.86 5.56
CA GLY A 140 7.87 -1.94 5.25
C GLY A 140 7.29 -2.91 4.23
N ILE A 141 8.15 -3.80 3.74
CA ILE A 141 7.78 -4.85 2.80
C ILE A 141 8.40 -6.17 3.27
N GLU A 142 7.65 -7.24 3.15
CA GLU A 142 8.14 -8.59 3.42
C GLU A 142 7.88 -9.50 2.23
N MET A 143 8.78 -10.48 2.05
CA MET A 143 8.50 -11.60 1.18
C MET A 143 7.36 -12.39 1.79
N SER A 144 6.35 -12.71 1.00
CA SER A 144 5.24 -13.56 1.43
C SER A 144 5.70 -14.97 1.77
N GLU A 145 4.89 -15.66 2.57
CA GLU A 145 5.14 -17.06 2.96
C GLU A 145 5.14 -18.03 1.76
N THR A 146 4.54 -17.65 0.63
CA THR A 146 4.59 -18.45 -0.62
C THR A 146 5.91 -18.31 -1.37
N GLY A 147 6.75 -17.32 -1.01
CA GLY A 147 8.12 -17.13 -1.50
C GLY A 147 8.25 -16.46 -2.88
N ASP A 148 7.14 -16.04 -3.48
CA ASP A 148 7.08 -15.56 -4.87
C ASP A 148 6.31 -14.25 -5.06
N SER A 149 5.80 -13.67 -3.96
CA SER A 149 5.10 -12.39 -3.91
C SER A 149 5.59 -11.57 -2.71
N TYR A 150 5.34 -10.27 -2.70
CA TYR A 150 5.62 -9.39 -1.58
C TYR A 150 4.34 -8.86 -0.95
N VAL A 151 4.39 -8.58 0.35
CA VAL A 151 3.33 -7.87 1.07
C VAL A 151 3.93 -6.62 1.70
N ALA A 152 3.44 -5.45 1.30
CA ALA A 152 3.81 -4.18 1.93
C ALA A 152 2.80 -3.79 3.00
N LYS A 153 3.29 -3.22 4.11
CA LYS A 153 2.49 -2.71 5.21
C LYS A 153 2.55 -1.18 5.22
N ILE A 154 1.38 -0.52 5.32
CA ILE A 154 1.26 0.94 5.37
C ILE A 154 0.40 1.34 6.59
N PRO A 155 0.96 1.31 7.82
CA PRO A 155 0.17 1.40 9.06
C PRO A 155 -0.65 2.68 9.19
N MET A 156 -0.09 3.83 8.81
CA MET A 156 -0.76 5.14 8.90
C MET A 156 -2.04 5.21 8.08
N SER A 157 -2.10 4.49 6.95
CA SER A 157 -3.28 4.41 6.09
C SER A 157 -4.23 3.26 6.47
N GLY A 158 -3.80 2.38 7.38
CA GLY A 158 -4.49 1.15 7.70
C GLY A 158 -4.59 0.22 6.50
N ARG A 159 -3.46 -0.05 5.84
CA ARG A 159 -3.41 -0.86 4.61
C ARG A 159 -2.29 -1.89 4.62
N ALA A 160 -2.51 -2.95 3.85
CA ALA A 160 -1.49 -3.84 3.32
C ALA A 160 -1.69 -4.00 1.80
N VAL A 161 -0.63 -4.32 1.07
CA VAL A 161 -0.67 -4.44 -0.40
C VAL A 161 0.06 -5.69 -0.83
N ILE A 162 -0.63 -6.60 -1.52
CA ILE A 162 -0.02 -7.77 -2.17
C ILE A 162 0.50 -7.35 -3.54
N MET A 163 1.77 -7.62 -3.80
CA MET A 163 2.45 -7.27 -5.04
C MET A 163 3.20 -8.47 -5.60
N ASN A 164 3.10 -8.67 -6.92
CA ASN A 164 3.86 -9.69 -7.64
C ASN A 164 4.30 -9.11 -8.99
N GLU A 165 5.60 -9.19 -9.29
CA GLU A 165 6.20 -8.58 -10.48
C GLU A 165 5.67 -9.15 -11.81
N ASN A 166 4.88 -10.22 -11.79
CA ASN A 166 4.31 -10.83 -12.98
C ASN A 166 2.95 -10.28 -13.39
N TYR A 167 2.30 -9.48 -12.54
CA TYR A 167 0.94 -9.02 -12.73
C TYR A 167 0.88 -7.50 -12.90
N ASP A 168 -0.15 -7.02 -13.60
CA ASP A 168 -0.39 -5.60 -13.83
C ASP A 168 -1.18 -4.92 -12.71
N SER A 169 -1.51 -5.67 -11.66
CA SER A 169 -2.36 -5.22 -10.57
C SER A 169 -1.73 -5.56 -9.23
N TRP A 170 -2.07 -4.79 -8.20
CA TRP A 170 -1.88 -5.19 -6.82
C TRP A 170 -3.23 -5.44 -6.16
N LEU A 171 -3.24 -6.23 -5.09
CA LEU A 171 -4.40 -6.36 -4.21
C LEU A 171 -4.22 -5.46 -2.99
N LEU A 172 -5.09 -4.48 -2.83
CA LEU A 172 -5.05 -3.55 -1.71
C LEU A 172 -5.99 -4.02 -0.61
N LEU A 173 -5.45 -4.35 0.57
CA LEU A 173 -6.21 -4.65 1.78
C LEU A 173 -6.26 -3.42 2.68
N SER A 174 -7.43 -3.11 3.21
CA SER A 174 -7.64 -1.98 4.10
C SER A 174 -8.41 -2.38 5.36
N TYR A 175 -7.89 -1.95 6.50
CA TYR A 175 -8.53 -1.98 7.81
C TYR A 175 -8.80 -0.56 8.35
N SER A 176 -8.77 0.42 7.43
CA SER A 176 -8.97 1.84 7.66
C SER A 176 -7.97 2.50 8.62
N GLN A 177 -7.82 3.82 8.51
CA GLN A 177 -6.99 4.60 9.43
C GLN A 177 -7.53 4.56 10.85
N LYS A 178 -6.64 4.61 11.85
CA LYS A 178 -7.03 4.64 13.27
C LYS A 178 -8.05 5.73 13.57
N GLY A 179 -7.81 6.95 13.07
CA GLY A 179 -8.65 8.13 13.32
C GLY A 179 -10.09 8.04 12.81
N MET A 180 -10.41 7.05 11.97
CA MET A 180 -11.78 6.78 11.53
C MET A 180 -12.64 6.11 12.62
N TYR A 181 -12.00 5.56 13.67
CA TYR A 181 -12.64 4.79 14.73
C TYR A 181 -12.33 5.42 16.09
N LYS A 182 -13.34 6.06 16.70
CA LYS A 182 -13.19 6.86 17.93
C LYS A 182 -12.62 6.06 19.10
N SER A 183 -13.02 4.79 19.20
CA SER A 183 -12.61 3.90 20.29
C SER A 183 -11.45 2.98 19.95
N ARG A 184 -10.85 3.09 18.76
CA ARG A 184 -9.71 2.24 18.37
C ARG A 184 -8.42 2.73 19.03
N THR A 185 -7.85 1.86 19.87
CA THR A 185 -6.54 2.06 20.50
C THR A 185 -5.39 1.83 19.51
N GLU A 186 -4.19 2.32 19.84
CA GLU A 186 -2.98 2.02 19.06
C GLU A 186 -2.70 0.50 19.00
N ALA A 187 -2.89 -0.21 20.11
CA ALA A 187 -2.70 -1.65 20.18
C ALA A 187 -3.67 -2.41 19.26
N GLN A 188 -4.95 -2.02 19.25
CA GLN A 188 -5.93 -2.59 18.32
C GLN A 188 -5.56 -2.29 16.86
N HIS A 189 -5.12 -1.08 16.56
CA HIS A 189 -4.71 -0.71 15.20
C HIS A 189 -3.46 -1.48 14.73
N ALA A 190 -2.48 -1.66 15.61
CA ALA A 190 -1.30 -2.49 15.33
C ALA A 190 -1.68 -3.97 15.13
N ALA A 191 -2.57 -4.50 15.98
CA ALA A 191 -3.07 -5.87 15.87
C ALA A 191 -3.84 -6.11 14.56
N LEU A 192 -4.64 -5.14 14.10
CA LEU A 192 -5.27 -5.18 12.77
C LEU A 192 -4.22 -5.19 11.66
N GLY A 193 -3.14 -4.45 11.82
CA GLY A 193 -2.00 -4.49 10.91
C GLY A 193 -1.46 -5.90 10.75
N GLU A 194 -1.13 -6.58 11.85
CA GLU A 194 -0.63 -7.97 11.83
C GLU A 194 -1.65 -8.95 11.24
N LYS A 195 -2.91 -8.86 11.67
CA LYS A 195 -3.99 -9.73 11.15
C LYS A 195 -4.23 -9.53 9.66
N THR A 196 -4.05 -8.31 9.15
CA THR A 196 -4.16 -8.02 7.71
C THR A 196 -2.97 -8.58 6.92
N MET A 197 -1.76 -8.58 7.50
CA MET A 197 -0.61 -9.28 6.89
C MET A 197 -0.83 -10.79 6.84
N ALA A 198 -1.38 -11.37 7.90
CA ALA A 198 -1.78 -12.78 7.92
C ALA A 198 -2.85 -13.10 6.88
N LEU A 199 -3.84 -12.21 6.69
CA LEU A 199 -4.85 -12.32 5.63
C LEU A 199 -4.23 -12.25 4.24
N ALA A 200 -3.28 -11.34 4.01
CA ALA A 200 -2.59 -11.25 2.74
C ALA A 200 -1.86 -12.56 2.39
N ASN A 201 -1.15 -13.14 3.36
CA ASN A 201 -0.49 -14.45 3.20
C ASN A 201 -1.50 -15.60 3.02
N TYR A 202 -2.63 -15.58 3.72
CA TYR A 202 -3.70 -16.55 3.54
C TYR A 202 -4.26 -16.51 2.11
N LEU A 203 -4.56 -15.31 1.59
CA LEU A 203 -5.07 -15.14 0.22
C LEU A 203 -4.06 -15.64 -0.80
N LEU A 204 -2.77 -15.31 -0.65
CA LEU A 204 -1.71 -15.85 -1.51
C LEU A 204 -1.71 -17.38 -1.49
N LYS A 205 -1.72 -18.01 -0.31
CA LYS A 205 -1.78 -19.48 -0.20
C LYS A 205 -3.04 -20.08 -0.85
N LYS A 206 -4.20 -19.48 -0.60
CA LYS A 206 -5.50 -19.96 -1.12
C LYS A 206 -5.56 -19.93 -2.64
N HIS A 207 -4.97 -18.90 -3.26
CA HIS A 207 -5.03 -18.69 -4.70
C HIS A 207 -3.78 -19.18 -5.46
N LYS A 208 -2.82 -19.81 -4.78
CA LYS A 208 -1.61 -20.37 -5.40
C LYS A 208 -1.95 -21.62 -6.21
N LYS A 209 -1.70 -21.58 -7.53
CA LYS A 209 -1.83 -22.73 -8.44
C LYS A 209 -0.50 -23.10 -9.07
#